data_AF-A0A2Z3H7F7-F1
#
_entry.id   AF-A0A2Z3H7F7-F1
#
_cell.length_a   1.000
_cell.length_b   1.000
_cell.length_c   1.000
_cell.angle_alpha   90.00
_cell.angle_beta   90.00
_cell.angle_gamma   90.00
#
_symmetry.space_group_name_H-M   'P 1'
#
loop_
_entity.id
_entity.type
_entity.pdbx_description
1 polymer ?
#
loop_
_entity_poly.entity_id
_entity_poly.type
_entity_poly.pdbx_seq_one_letter_code
_entity_poly.pdbx_strand_id
1 'polypeptide(L)'
;MKPTSRRQSAAAVGVLVVGLAAVLISFRAPAPAAPRVEQMERVVPGLTEAEVVALLGAPPGDYCSDPGRFTVDHRSLPQVPIDLERGPHRTVFWRSDEARLEVRFGADGRVVYRRVCESVDQRPRARR
;
A
#
# COMPACT_ATOMS: atom_id res chain seq x y z
N MET A 1 -34.25 -17.25 -34.99
CA MET A 1 -33.98 -16.04 -34.19
C MET A 1 -34.45 -16.31 -32.76
N LYS A 2 -33.53 -16.43 -31.79
CA LYS A 2 -33.89 -16.62 -30.38
C LYS A 2 -34.37 -15.27 -29.82
N PRO A 3 -35.58 -15.15 -29.27
CA PRO A 3 -36.01 -13.92 -28.63
C PRO A 3 -35.14 -13.70 -27.40
N THR A 4 -34.16 -12.80 -27.52
CA THR A 4 -33.38 -12.32 -26.38
C THR A 4 -34.36 -11.63 -25.45
N SER A 5 -34.65 -12.32 -24.34
CA SER A 5 -35.60 -11.92 -23.32
C SER A 5 -35.23 -10.53 -22.83
N ARG A 6 -36.16 -9.57 -22.96
CA ARG A 6 -36.02 -8.19 -22.45
C ARG A 6 -35.52 -8.13 -20.99
N ARG A 7 -35.75 -9.20 -20.22
CA ARG A 7 -35.26 -9.35 -18.84
C ARG A 7 -33.74 -9.49 -18.74
N GLN A 8 -33.07 -10.11 -19.72
CA GLN A 8 -31.60 -10.23 -19.74
C GLN A 8 -30.95 -8.88 -20.01
N SER A 9 -31.52 -8.07 -20.91
CA SER A 9 -31.05 -6.72 -21.19
C SER A 9 -31.16 -5.80 -19.96
N ALA A 10 -32.28 -5.88 -19.23
CA ALA A 10 -32.47 -5.09 -18.01
C ALA A 10 -31.47 -5.44 -16.90
N ALA A 11 -31.20 -6.74 -16.70
CA ALA A 11 -30.23 -7.20 -15.71
C ALA A 11 -28.80 -6.74 -16.04
N ALA A 12 -28.39 -6.84 -17.32
CA ALA A 12 -27.07 -6.40 -17.76
C ALA A 12 -26.86 -4.89 -17.56
N VAL A 13 -27.87 -4.08 -17.87
CA VAL A 13 -27.82 -2.63 -17.64
C VAL A 13 -27.73 -2.32 -16.14
N GLY A 14 -28.49 -3.03 -15.29
CA GLY A 14 -28.42 -2.86 -13.84
C GLY A 14 -27.02 -3.11 -13.29
N VAL A 15 -26.36 -4.21 -13.70
CA VAL A 15 -24.99 -4.52 -13.28
C VAL A 15 -24.00 -3.45 -13.74
N LEU A 16 -24.14 -2.96 -14.98
CA LEU A 16 -23.29 -1.89 -15.52
C LEU A 16 -23.42 -0.59 -14.71
N VAL A 17 -24.65 -0.18 -14.39
CA VAL A 17 -24.91 1.04 -13.60
C VAL A 17 -24.34 0.93 -12.20
N VAL A 18 -24.52 -0.22 -11.53
CA VAL A 18 -23.95 -0.45 -10.19
C VAL A 18 -22.42 -0.45 -10.23
N GLY A 19 -21.81 -1.10 -11.22
CA GLY A 19 -20.36 -1.08 -11.42
C GLY A 19 -19.82 0.32 -11.65
N LEU A 20 -20.46 1.10 -12.51
CA LEU A 20 -20.07 2.49 -12.79
C LEU A 20 -20.23 3.38 -11.55
N ALA A 21 -21.32 3.22 -10.79
CA ALA A 21 -21.54 3.95 -9.55
C ALA A 21 -20.44 3.65 -8.51
N ALA A 22 -20.07 2.37 -8.33
CA ALA A 22 -18.98 1.98 -7.43
C ALA A 22 -17.64 2.62 -7.83
N VAL A 23 -17.33 2.65 -9.13
CA VAL A 23 -16.13 3.33 -9.66
C VAL A 23 -16.19 4.83 -9.39
N LEU A 24 -17.31 5.50 -9.68
CA LEU A 24 -17.44 6.94 -9.45
C LEU A 24 -17.35 7.32 -7.96
N ILE A 25 -17.90 6.49 -7.07
CA ILE A 25 -17.78 6.67 -5.62
C ILE A 25 -16.31 6.52 -5.20
N SER A 26 -15.57 5.58 -5.79
CA SER A 26 -14.14 5.40 -5.49
C SER A 26 -13.30 6.63 -5.84
N PHE A 27 -13.67 7.39 -6.88
CA PHE A 27 -13.00 8.64 -7.26
C PHE A 27 -13.35 9.83 -6.36
N ARG A 28 -14.43 9.76 -5.56
CA ARG A 28 -14.82 10.83 -4.63
C ARG A 28 -14.38 10.60 -3.19
N ALA A 29 -13.81 9.44 -2.88
CA ALA A 29 -13.23 9.21 -1.58
C ALA A 29 -12.10 10.22 -1.33
N PRO A 30 -12.00 10.81 -0.13
CA PRO A 30 -10.82 11.60 0.24
C PRO A 30 -9.57 10.78 -0.02
N ALA A 31 -8.49 11.44 -0.44
CA ALA A 31 -7.19 10.78 -0.51
C ALA A 31 -6.93 10.09 0.85
N PRO A 32 -6.54 8.80 0.86
CA PRO A 32 -6.30 8.09 2.10
C PRO A 32 -5.27 8.88 2.92
N ALA A 33 -5.54 9.01 4.21
CA ALA A 33 -4.59 9.65 5.11
C ALA A 33 -3.26 8.88 5.08
N ALA A 34 -2.14 9.61 5.11
CA ALA A 34 -0.83 8.99 5.19
C ALA A 34 -0.77 8.08 6.44
N PRO A 35 -0.26 6.84 6.32
CA PRO A 35 -0.13 5.96 7.48
C PRO A 35 0.81 6.57 8.52
N ARG A 36 0.42 6.50 9.79
CA ARG A 36 1.24 6.97 10.91
C ARG A 36 2.25 5.93 11.35
N VAL A 37 3.35 6.37 11.96
CA VAL A 37 4.41 5.47 12.45
C VAL A 37 3.86 4.41 13.41
N GLU A 38 2.97 4.79 14.33
CA GLU A 38 2.40 3.85 15.32
C GLU A 38 1.55 2.76 14.67
N GLN A 39 0.96 3.03 13.50
CA GLN A 39 0.24 2.00 12.73
C GLN A 39 1.21 1.07 12.00
N MET A 40 2.28 1.63 11.42
CA MET A 40 3.33 0.87 10.75
C MET A 40 4.03 -0.10 11.72
N GLU A 41 4.21 0.32 12.97
CA GLU A 41 4.83 -0.52 14.01
C GLU A 41 4.03 -1.77 14.37
N ARG A 42 2.71 -1.72 14.18
CA ARG A 42 1.79 -2.85 14.45
C ARG A 42 1.79 -3.91 13.35
N VAL A 43 2.41 -3.64 12.19
CA VAL A 43 2.57 -4.64 11.14
C VAL A 43 3.54 -5.71 11.61
N VAL A 44 3.08 -6.95 11.71
CA VAL A 44 3.86 -8.10 12.17
C VAL A 44 3.90 -9.21 11.10
N PRO A 45 4.91 -10.09 11.12
CA PRO A 45 4.92 -11.28 10.27
C PRO A 45 3.64 -12.12 10.41
N GLY A 46 3.22 -12.74 9.31
CA GLY A 46 2.02 -13.57 9.22
C GLY A 46 0.77 -12.86 8.68
N LEU A 47 0.70 -11.52 8.72
CA LEU A 47 -0.41 -10.76 8.14
C LEU A 47 -0.45 -10.89 6.61
N THR A 48 -1.64 -10.88 6.04
CA THR A 48 -1.87 -10.78 4.59
C THR A 48 -1.79 -9.33 4.13
N GLU A 49 -1.63 -9.11 2.81
CA GLU A 49 -1.67 -7.75 2.25
C GLU A 49 -2.96 -7.00 2.61
N ALA A 50 -4.11 -7.67 2.55
CA ALA A 50 -5.40 -7.05 2.88
C ALA A 50 -5.47 -6.62 4.35
N GLU A 51 -4.94 -7.42 5.27
CA GLU A 51 -4.87 -7.07 6.70
C GLU A 51 -3.91 -5.90 6.94
N VAL A 52 -2.78 -5.84 6.24
CA VAL A 52 -1.86 -4.70 6.30
C VAL A 52 -2.53 -3.42 5.78
N VAL A 53 -3.23 -3.49 4.65
CA VAL A 53 -3.97 -2.35 4.08
C VAL A 53 -5.08 -1.89 5.02
N ALA A 54 -5.84 -2.82 5.61
CA ALA A 54 -6.88 -2.48 6.57
C ALA A 54 -6.30 -1.81 7.84
N LEU A 55 -5.13 -2.27 8.31
CA LEU A 55 -4.44 -1.71 9.47
C LEU A 55 -3.91 -0.29 9.22
N LEU A 56 -3.34 -0.06 8.03
CA LEU A 56 -2.76 1.23 7.65
C LEU A 56 -3.78 2.22 7.11
N GLY A 57 -4.95 1.74 6.67
CA GLY A 57 -6.01 2.54 6.08
C GLY A 57 -5.72 3.00 4.64
N ALA A 58 -4.66 2.47 4.02
CA ALA A 58 -4.23 2.89 2.68
C ALA A 58 -3.46 1.77 1.95
N PRO A 59 -3.57 1.66 0.61
CA PRO A 59 -2.79 0.71 -0.20
C PRO A 59 -1.28 1.02 -0.15
N PRO A 60 -0.40 0.12 -0.60
CA PRO A 60 1.03 0.45 -0.74
C PRO A 60 1.22 1.66 -1.66
N GLY A 61 2.13 2.58 -1.32
CA GLY A 61 2.33 3.81 -2.07
C GLY A 61 3.23 4.84 -1.40
N ASP A 62 3.39 5.97 -2.09
CA ASP A 62 4.08 7.16 -1.58
C ASP A 62 3.05 8.20 -1.15
N TYR A 63 3.03 8.51 0.15
CA TYR A 63 2.15 9.47 0.81
C TYR A 63 2.92 10.69 1.31
N CYS A 64 4.17 10.89 0.89
CA CYS A 64 4.93 12.08 1.23
C CYS A 64 4.27 13.31 0.57
N SER A 65 4.19 14.42 1.32
CA SER A 65 3.71 15.69 0.77
C SER A 65 4.71 16.33 -0.20
N ASP A 66 5.98 15.98 -0.07
CA ASP A 66 7.08 16.42 -0.93
C ASP A 66 7.92 15.21 -1.38
N PRO A 67 7.80 14.78 -2.64
CA PRO A 67 8.50 13.60 -3.16
C PRO A 67 10.03 13.75 -3.16
N GLY A 68 10.55 14.98 -3.06
CA GLY A 68 11.99 15.25 -2.99
C GLY A 68 12.57 15.23 -1.57
N ARG A 69 11.74 15.21 -0.54
CA ARG A 69 12.18 15.37 0.86
C ARG A 69 12.92 14.16 1.41
N PHE A 70 12.70 12.97 0.84
CA PHE A 70 13.25 11.72 1.37
C PHE A 70 14.11 11.01 0.34
N THR A 71 15.43 11.21 0.45
CA THR A 71 16.38 10.24 -0.12
C THR A 71 16.54 9.11 0.87
N VAL A 72 16.22 7.90 0.42
CA VAL A 72 16.53 6.69 1.19
C VAL A 72 18.05 6.61 1.24
N ASP A 73 18.64 6.73 2.44
CA ASP A 73 20.05 6.43 2.59
C ASP A 73 20.24 4.92 2.40
N HIS A 74 20.58 4.54 1.17
CA HIS A 74 20.84 3.15 0.81
C HIS A 74 22.00 2.54 1.60
N ARG A 75 22.85 3.36 2.24
CA ARG A 75 24.01 2.89 3.01
C ARG A 75 23.64 2.27 4.35
N SER A 76 22.43 2.54 4.87
CA SER A 76 21.94 2.02 6.14
C SER A 76 20.92 0.88 5.97
N LEU A 77 20.78 0.34 4.76
CA LEU A 77 20.04 -0.91 4.59
C LEU A 77 20.93 -2.07 5.09
N PRO A 78 20.61 -2.75 6.21
CA PRO A 78 21.29 -3.98 6.53
C PRO A 78 21.10 -4.88 5.31
N GLN A 79 22.20 -5.43 4.81
CA GLN A 79 22.16 -6.48 3.80
C GLN A 79 21.55 -7.70 4.47
N VAL A 80 20.22 -7.72 4.60
CA VAL A 80 19.51 -8.93 4.99
C VAL A 80 19.81 -9.91 3.88
N PRO A 81 20.43 -11.07 4.18
CA PRO A 81 20.66 -12.10 3.18
C PRO A 81 19.36 -12.30 2.44
N ILE A 82 19.37 -12.07 1.13
CA ILE A 82 18.27 -12.50 0.29
C ILE A 82 18.34 -14.01 0.38
N ASP A 83 17.52 -14.59 1.26
CA ASP A 83 17.39 -16.02 1.41
C ASP A 83 16.68 -16.53 0.15
N LEU A 84 17.47 -16.67 -0.93
CA LEU A 84 17.02 -17.06 -2.27
C LEU A 84 16.31 -18.43 -2.24
N GLU A 85 16.53 -19.21 -1.18
CA GLU A 85 15.91 -20.52 -0.97
C GLU A 85 14.41 -20.43 -0.63
N ARG A 86 13.92 -19.29 -0.12
CA ARG A 86 12.50 -19.13 0.27
C ARG A 86 11.55 -18.80 -0.89
N GLY A 87 12.03 -18.85 -2.13
CA GLY A 87 11.23 -18.65 -3.32
C GLY A 87 10.91 -17.18 -3.63
N PRO A 88 10.01 -16.94 -4.59
CA PRO A 88 9.66 -15.59 -5.03
C PRO A 88 9.01 -14.82 -3.87
N HIS A 89 9.52 -13.63 -3.62
CA HIS A 89 8.97 -12.69 -2.65
C HIS A 89 8.60 -11.39 -3.33
N ARG A 90 7.51 -10.75 -2.88
CA ARG A 90 7.07 -9.44 -3.37
C ARG A 90 7.34 -8.40 -2.29
N THR A 91 8.14 -7.40 -2.62
CA THR A 91 8.42 -6.26 -1.73
C THR A 91 7.52 -5.09 -2.10
N VAL A 92 6.87 -4.50 -1.10
CA VAL A 92 6.07 -3.28 -1.27
C VAL A 92 6.41 -2.27 -0.17
N PHE A 93 6.01 -1.02 -0.38
CA PHE A 93 6.34 0.08 0.52
C PHE A 93 5.14 0.95 0.83
N TRP A 94 5.11 1.48 2.05
CA TRP A 94 4.33 2.65 2.43
C TRP A 94 5.33 3.73 2.85
N ARG A 95 5.22 4.92 2.27
CA ARG A 95 6.04 6.07 2.66
C ARG A 95 5.12 7.18 3.14
N SER A 96 5.44 7.79 4.26
CA SER A 96 4.81 9.01 4.75
C SER A 96 5.89 10.03 5.08
N ASP A 97 5.47 11.24 5.42
CA ASP A 97 6.41 12.28 5.88
C ASP A 97 7.10 11.90 7.20
N GLU A 98 6.58 10.94 7.96
CA GLU A 98 7.10 10.53 9.27
C GLU A 98 7.96 9.27 9.20
N ALA A 99 7.63 8.31 8.33
CA ALA A 99 8.36 7.05 8.22
C ALA A 99 8.15 6.34 6.89
N ARG A 100 8.97 5.32 6.65
CA ARG A 100 8.80 4.34 5.60
C ARG A 100 8.64 2.95 6.21
N LEU A 101 7.59 2.24 5.79
CA LEU A 101 7.42 0.82 6.02
C LEU A 101 7.77 0.06 4.74
N GLU A 102 8.68 -0.90 4.85
CA GLU A 102 8.97 -1.93 3.87
C GLU A 102 8.36 -3.25 4.35
N VAL A 103 7.62 -3.93 3.47
CA VAL A 103 7.04 -5.24 3.74
C VAL A 103 7.41 -6.19 2.62
N ARG A 104 7.86 -7.39 2.99
CA ARG A 104 8.02 -8.52 2.06
C ARG A 104 6.95 -9.56 2.33
N PHE A 105 6.24 -9.92 1.27
CA PHE A 105 5.31 -11.03 1.27
C PHE A 105 5.98 -12.29 0.73
N GLY A 106 5.76 -13.41 1.41
CA GLY A 106 6.15 -14.74 0.93
C GLY A 106 5.24 -15.23 -0.19
N ALA A 107 5.52 -16.44 -0.69
CA ALA A 107 4.73 -17.07 -1.75
C ALA A 107 3.26 -17.34 -1.37
N ASP A 108 2.97 -17.43 -0.07
CA ASP A 108 1.62 -17.59 0.49
C ASP A 108 0.86 -16.26 0.64
N GLY A 109 1.47 -15.14 0.22
CA GLY A 109 0.88 -13.80 0.35
C GLY A 109 0.91 -13.23 1.77
N ARG A 110 1.70 -13.80 2.69
CA ARG A 110 1.84 -13.34 4.07
C ARG A 110 3.15 -12.61 4.32
N VAL A 111 3.14 -11.67 5.26
CA VAL A 111 4.33 -10.91 5.67
C VAL A 111 5.37 -11.87 6.24
N VAL A 112 6.52 -11.97 5.60
CA VAL A 112 7.68 -12.73 6.09
C VAL A 112 8.75 -11.82 6.68
N TYR A 113 8.73 -10.54 6.31
CA TYR A 113 9.65 -9.52 6.80
C TYR A 113 9.01 -8.15 6.75
N ARG A 114 9.32 -7.33 7.75
CA ARG A 114 8.91 -5.91 7.80
C ARG A 114 10.02 -5.06 8.40
N ARG A 115 10.12 -3.82 7.93
CA ARG A 115 11.04 -2.83 8.49
C ARG A 115 10.39 -1.45 8.47
N VAL A 116 10.41 -0.79 9.62
CA VAL A 116 10.04 0.62 9.75
C VAL A 116 11.33 1.42 9.84
N CYS A 117 11.45 2.46 9.01
CA CYS A 117 12.51 3.44 9.07
C CYS A 117 11.86 4.79 9.33
N GLU A 118 12.13 5.38 10.49
CA GLU A 118 11.74 6.78 10.72
C GLU A 118 12.42 7.69 9.71
N SER A 119 11.68 8.69 9.25
CA SER A 119 12.19 9.68 8.34
C SER A 119 13.03 10.67 9.14
N VAL A 120 14.32 10.79 8.81
CA VAL A 120 15.15 11.86 9.37
C VAL A 120 14.98 13.06 8.46
N ASP A 121 14.42 14.16 8.98
CA ASP A 121 14.31 15.41 8.22
C ASP A 121 15.72 15.90 7.86
N GLN A 122 16.13 15.68 6.61
CA GLN A 122 17.47 16.07 6.13
C GLN A 122 17.56 17.55 5.78
N ARG A 123 16.51 18.34 6.01
CA ARG A 123 16.60 19.79 5.82
C ARG A 123 17.77 20.33 6.65
N PRO A 124 18.73 21.05 6.04
CA PRO A 124 19.78 21.69 6.81
C PRO A 124 19.08 22.59 7.82
N ARG A 125 19.25 22.30 9.13
CA ARG A 125 18.78 23.21 10.17
C ARG A 125 19.45 24.54 9.90
N ALA A 126 18.68 25.52 9.42
CA ALA A 126 19.20 26.85 9.17
C ALA A 126 19.86 27.30 10.47
N ARG A 127 21.19 27.50 10.44
CA ARG A 127 21.92 28.06 11.58
C ARG A 127 21.36 29.47 11.76
N ARG A 128 20.56 29.67 12.81
CA ARG A 128 20.22 31.00 13.29
C ARG A 128 21.40 31.59 14.03
#